data_AF-A0A0M4JNL1-F1
#
_entry.id   AF-A0A0M4JNL1-F1
#
_cell.length_a   1.000
_cell.length_b   1.000
_cell.length_c   1.000
_cell.angle_alpha   90.00
_cell.angle_beta   90.00
_cell.angle_gamma   90.00
#
_symmetry.space_group_name_H-M   'P 1'
#
loop_
_entity.id
_entity.type
_entity.pdbx_description
1 polymer ?
#
loop_
_entity_poly.entity_id
_entity_poly.type
_entity_poly.pdbx_seq_one_letter_code
_entity_poly.pdbx_strand_id
1 'polypeptide(L)' 'ACERDVQCGFGLCCAVSLWLRGLRMCIPRGVEGDECHPYSHKV' A
#
# COMPACT_ATOMS: atom_id res chain seq x y z
N ALA A 1 3.34 4.46 -10.85
CA ALA A 1 4.27 4.37 -9.72
C ALA A 1 4.03 5.54 -8.77
N CYS A 2 4.24 5.37 -7.46
CA CYS A 2 3.98 6.38 -6.44
C CYS A 2 5.10 6.38 -5.39
N GLU A 3 5.22 7.46 -4.62
CA GLU A 3 6.14 7.54 -3.46
C GLU A 3 5.39 7.78 -2.14
N ARG A 4 4.24 8.45 -2.19
CA ARG A 4 3.41 8.81 -1.04
C ARG A 4 1.94 8.57 -1.34
N ASP A 5 1.15 8.31 -0.30
CA ASP A 5 -0.28 8.02 -0.39
C ASP A 5 -1.08 9.14 -1.06
N VAL A 6 -0.67 10.40 -0.90
CA VAL A 6 -1.31 11.58 -1.53
C VAL A 6 -1.28 11.56 -3.06
N GLN A 7 -0.43 10.73 -3.66
CA GLN A 7 -0.39 10.54 -5.11
C GLN A 7 -1.42 9.49 -5.58
N CYS A 8 -2.02 8.75 -4.65
CA CYS A 8 -3.02 7.74 -4.93
C CYS A 8 -4.44 8.28 -4.63
N GLY A 9 -5.44 7.67 -5.27
CA GLY A 9 -6.84 8.03 -5.06
C GLY A 9 -7.38 7.61 -3.69
N PHE A 10 -8.61 8.01 -3.40
CA PHE A 10 -9.31 7.61 -2.19
C PHE A 10 -9.43 6.08 -2.08
N GLY A 11 -9.26 5.53 -0.88
CA GLY A 11 -9.28 4.07 -0.65
C GLY A 11 -8.00 3.32 -1.05
N LEU A 12 -7.02 4.02 -1.63
CA LEU A 12 -5.72 3.45 -2.00
C LEU A 12 -4.62 3.92 -1.04
N CYS A 13 -3.48 3.22 -1.04
CA CYS A 13 -2.22 3.65 -0.45
C CYS A 13 -1.05 3.34 -1.41
N CYS A 14 0.09 3.97 -1.18
CA CYS A 14 1.31 3.69 -1.91
C CYS A 14 2.15 2.64 -1.18
N ALA A 15 2.25 1.44 -1.73
CA ALA A 15 2.98 0.34 -1.10
C ALA A 15 3.99 -0.33 -2.05
N VAL A 16 4.95 -1.02 -1.43
CA VAL A 16 6.03 -1.75 -2.12
C VAL A 16 5.54 -3.11 -2.60
N SER A 17 6.01 -3.54 -3.77
CA SER A 17 5.80 -4.91 -4.23
C SER A 17 6.72 -5.88 -3.49
N LEU A 18 6.17 -6.97 -2.97
CA LEU A 18 6.94 -8.07 -2.37
C LEU A 18 7.65 -8.93 -3.42
N TRP A 19 7.13 -8.95 -4.66
CA TRP A 19 7.62 -9.78 -5.76
C TRP A 19 8.65 -9.06 -6.63
N LEU A 20 8.47 -7.75 -6.79
CA LEU A 20 9.29 -6.91 -7.68
C LEU A 20 10.00 -5.84 -6.87
N ARG A 21 11.29 -6.07 -6.62
CA ARG A 21 12.13 -5.16 -5.85
C ARG A 21 12.17 -3.78 -6.52
N GLY A 22 11.97 -2.73 -5.73
CA GLY A 22 12.00 -1.34 -6.19
C GLY A 22 10.71 -0.85 -6.85
N LEU A 23 9.70 -1.71 -7.02
CA LEU A 23 8.40 -1.27 -7.51
C LEU A 23 7.52 -0.76 -6.37
N ARG A 24 7.02 0.46 -6.53
CA ARG A 24 5.97 1.06 -5.70
C ARG A 24 4.76 1.42 -6.56
N MET A 25 3.57 1.07 -6.08
CA MET A 25 2.33 1.35 -6.82
C MET A 25 1.17 1.62 -5.87
N CYS A 26 0.11 2.21 -6.41
CA CYS A 26 -1.13 2.39 -5.67
C CYS A 26 -1.84 1.05 -5.54
N ILE A 27 -2.19 0.67 -4.32
CA ILE A 27 -2.84 -0.60 -4.00
C ILE A 27 -4.01 -0.32 -3.06
N PRO A 28 -5.09 -1.12 -3.08
CA PRO A 28 -6.18 -0.99 -2.13
C PRO A 28 -5.67 -1.09 -0.70
N ARG A 29 -6.24 -0.28 0.20
CA ARG A 29 -6.00 -0.46 1.63
C ARG A 29 -6.66 -1.75 2.09
N GLY A 30 -6.03 -2.43 3.04
CA GLY A 30 -6.64 -3.59 3.70
C GLY A 30 -7.88 -3.17 4.49
N VAL A 31 -8.84 -4.08 4.58
CA VAL A 31 -10.03 -3.95 5.41
C VAL A 31 -9.92 -4.79 6.68
N GLU A 32 -10.92 -4.70 7.55
CA GLU A 32 -10.96 -5.53 8.75
C GLU A 32 -10.94 -7.01 8.41
N GLY A 33 -10.03 -7.76 9.04
CA GLY A 33 -9.84 -9.20 8.81
C GLY A 33 -8.80 -9.52 7.74
N ASP A 34 -8.33 -8.54 6.95
CA ASP A 34 -7.27 -8.78 5.98
C ASP A 34 -5.93 -9.05 6.67
N GLU A 35 -5.14 -9.94 6.06
CA GLU A 35 -3.74 -10.09 6.45
C GLU A 35 -2.97 -8.81 6.12
N CYS A 36 -2.29 -8.28 7.12
CA CYS A 36 -1.44 -7.11 6.97
C CYS A 36 -0.03 -7.42 7.45
N HIS A 37 0.96 -6.86 6.76
CA HIS A 37 2.33 -6.91 7.24
C HIS A 37 2.46 -6.03 8.50
N PRO A 38 3.16 -6.47 9.56
CA PRO A 38 3.19 -5.76 10.85
C PRO A 38 3.82 -4.36 10.79
N TYR A 39 4.61 -4.08 9.74
CA TYR A 39 5.20 -2.75 9.49
C TYR A 39 4.38 -1.87 8.54
N SER A 40 3.21 -2.32 8.09
CA SER A 40 2.29 -1.48 7.32
C SER A 40 1.62 -0.45 8.22
N HIS A 41 1.33 0.73 7.68
CA HIS A 41 0.60 1.76 8.40
C HIS A 41 -0.81 1.27 8.77
N LYS A 42 -1.07 1.10 10.06
CA LYS A 42 -2.39 0.77 10.58
C LYS A 42 -3.19 2.07 10.77
N VAL A 43 -4.38 2.13 10.20
CA VAL A 43 -5.33 3.24 10.38
C VAL A 43 -6.36 2.84 11.42
#